data_AF-K0SJD7-F1
#
_entry.id   AF-K0SJD7-F1
#
_cell.length_a   1.000
_cell.length_b   1.000
_cell.length_c   1.000
_cell.angle_alpha   90.00
_cell.angle_beta   90.00
_cell.angle_gamma   90.00
#
_symmetry.space_group_name_H-M   'P 1'
#
loop_
_entity.id
_entity.type
_entity.pdbx_description
1 polymer ?
#
loop_
_entity_poly.entity_id
_entity_poly.type
_entity_poly.pdbx_seq_one_letter_code
_entity_poly.pdbx_strand_id
1 'polypeptide(L)'
;HRDIMKICGACVRELPDDSYSVEQRGLRQSLRRCVECISSGNQLVLMKKGRTRSEEDDCPICQLPLPLDFKQWMFKACCMRKVCNGCILASQRRGMRDCPFCRTATPKTHNQLLSMIRKRADAGDPVAIWHLGAKYNSGDHGLEKDTTRAVELFERAAELGVKEAHYNLGVLHARGTGVEKDTAKESGITRRPR
;
A
#
# COMPACT_ATOMS: atom_id res chain seq x y z
N HIS A 1 13.56 -12.32 -50.46
CA HIS A 1 13.41 -12.42 -49.00
C HIS A 1 11.96 -12.08 -48.68
N ARG A 2 11.22 -12.96 -48.00
CA ARG A 2 9.78 -12.76 -47.75
C ARG A 2 9.58 -11.53 -46.88
N ASP A 3 8.87 -10.53 -47.41
CA ASP A 3 8.34 -9.41 -46.62
C ASP A 3 7.35 -9.97 -45.61
N ILE A 4 7.76 -10.03 -44.34
CA ILE A 4 6.90 -10.48 -43.24
C ILE A 4 6.06 -9.28 -42.82
N MET A 5 4.96 -9.06 -43.52
CA MET A 5 3.95 -8.06 -43.18
C MET A 5 3.40 -8.29 -41.77
N LYS A 6 3.31 -7.24 -40.95
CA LYS A 6 2.77 -7.30 -39.59
C LYS A 6 1.44 -6.58 -39.47
N ILE A 7 0.40 -7.35 -39.15
CA ILE A 7 -0.94 -6.83 -38.87
C ILE A 7 -0.99 -6.28 -37.43
N CYS A 8 -1.66 -5.13 -37.23
CA CYS A 8 -2.05 -4.64 -35.91
C CYS A 8 -3.39 -5.28 -35.51
N GLY A 9 -3.38 -6.14 -34.48
CA GLY A 9 -4.58 -6.86 -34.04
C GLY A 9 -5.71 -5.99 -33.47
N ALA A 10 -5.50 -4.67 -33.29
CA ALA A 10 -6.54 -3.77 -32.77
C ALA A 10 -7.25 -2.95 -33.86
N CYS A 11 -6.64 -2.76 -35.03
CA CYS A 11 -7.21 -2.03 -36.17
C CYS A 11 -6.62 -2.67 -37.42
N VAL A 12 -7.41 -3.41 -38.20
CA VAL A 12 -6.93 -4.11 -39.40
C VAL A 12 -6.56 -3.06 -40.47
N ARG A 13 -5.32 -2.57 -40.45
CA ARG A 13 -4.71 -1.77 -41.52
C ARG A 13 -3.22 -2.10 -41.66
N GLU A 14 -2.76 -2.08 -42.90
CA GLU A 14 -1.39 -2.39 -43.33
C GLU A 14 -0.50 -1.13 -43.25
N LEU A 15 0.77 -1.29 -42.86
CA LEU A 15 1.76 -0.21 -42.81
C LEU A 15 3.07 -0.66 -43.50
N PRO A 16 3.74 0.20 -44.28
CA PRO A 16 5.01 -0.13 -44.95
C PRO A 16 6.22 -0.09 -44.00
N ASP A 17 7.19 -0.99 -44.25
CA ASP A 17 8.25 -1.39 -43.31
C ASP A 17 9.36 -0.34 -43.07
N ASP A 18 9.52 0.66 -43.95
CA ASP A 18 10.65 1.61 -43.91
C ASP A 18 10.38 2.90 -43.11
N SER A 19 9.28 2.95 -42.38
CA SER A 19 8.86 4.18 -41.69
C SER A 19 9.61 4.46 -40.37
N TYR A 20 10.49 3.56 -39.89
CA TYR A 20 11.11 3.68 -38.56
C TYR A 20 12.54 3.13 -38.44
N SER A 21 13.37 3.84 -37.67
CA SER A 21 14.76 3.47 -37.35
C SER A 21 14.86 2.25 -36.41
N VAL A 22 16.04 1.63 -36.33
CA VAL A 22 16.29 0.41 -35.52
C VAL A 22 16.03 0.66 -34.03
N GLU A 23 16.37 1.84 -33.51
CA GLU A 23 16.07 2.25 -32.13
C GLU A 23 14.56 2.38 -31.87
N GLN A 24 13.82 2.88 -32.87
CA GLN A 24 12.36 2.99 -32.80
C GLN A 24 11.66 1.62 -32.86
N ARG A 25 12.29 0.58 -33.42
CA ARG A 25 11.77 -0.80 -33.39
C ARG A 25 11.84 -1.44 -32.00
N GLY A 26 12.88 -1.12 -31.22
CA GLY A 26 13.10 -1.67 -29.87
C GLY A 26 12.04 -1.22 -28.85
N LEU A 27 11.61 0.05 -28.91
CA LEU A 27 10.57 0.58 -28.01
C LEU A 27 9.14 0.12 -28.37
N ARG A 28 8.91 -0.33 -29.61
CA ARG A 28 7.55 -0.50 -30.18
C ARG A 28 6.91 -1.86 -29.98
N GLN A 29 7.60 -2.86 -29.44
CA GLN A 29 6.95 -4.12 -29.07
C GLN A 29 5.93 -3.97 -27.93
N SER A 30 6.00 -2.91 -27.12
CA SER A 30 5.11 -2.71 -25.96
C SER A 30 3.92 -1.76 -26.21
N LEU A 31 3.92 -0.93 -27.26
CA LEU A 31 3.01 0.22 -27.35
C LEU A 31 2.46 0.37 -28.77
N ARG A 32 1.45 -0.43 -29.12
CA ARG A 32 0.66 -0.19 -30.34
C ARG A 32 -0.61 0.61 -30.00
N ARG A 33 -0.69 1.87 -30.46
CA ARG A 33 -1.95 2.51 -30.89
C ARG A 33 -1.67 3.71 -31.79
N CYS A 34 -2.47 3.88 -32.85
CA CYS A 34 -2.39 5.00 -33.79
C CYS A 34 -2.94 6.31 -33.18
N VAL A 35 -2.60 7.46 -33.79
CA VAL A 35 -2.96 8.81 -33.30
C VAL A 35 -4.48 8.97 -33.12
N GLU A 36 -5.29 8.38 -34.00
CA GLU A 36 -6.76 8.40 -33.88
C GLU A 36 -7.27 7.66 -32.63
N CYS A 37 -6.65 6.53 -32.25
CA CYS A 37 -7.01 5.83 -31.01
C CYS A 37 -6.65 6.63 -29.74
N ILE A 38 -5.62 7.47 -29.80
CA ILE A 38 -5.24 8.37 -28.72
C ILE A 38 -6.25 9.53 -28.63
N SER A 39 -6.66 10.10 -29.77
CA SER A 39 -7.68 11.17 -29.80
C SER A 39 -9.07 10.70 -29.40
N SER A 40 -9.43 9.45 -29.65
CA SER A 40 -10.71 8.86 -29.21
C SER A 40 -10.74 8.46 -27.73
N GLY A 41 -9.68 8.73 -26.95
CA GLY A 41 -9.66 8.45 -25.50
C GLY A 41 -9.56 6.97 -25.13
N ASN A 42 -9.17 6.10 -26.07
CA ASN A 42 -9.16 4.67 -25.81
C ASN A 42 -7.90 4.23 -25.04
N GLN A 43 -8.08 4.08 -23.72
CA GLN A 43 -7.54 3.01 -22.87
C GLN A 43 -6.04 3.00 -22.46
N LEU A 44 -5.31 4.13 -22.52
CA LEU A 44 -4.03 4.29 -21.79
C LEU A 44 -4.09 5.32 -20.65
N VAL A 45 -5.11 6.20 -20.63
CA VAL A 45 -5.30 7.17 -19.53
C VAL A 45 -5.60 6.46 -18.20
N LEU A 46 -6.27 5.30 -18.25
CA LEU A 46 -6.54 4.47 -17.07
C LEU A 46 -5.29 3.77 -16.51
N MET A 47 -4.23 3.57 -17.30
CA MET A 47 -2.98 2.90 -16.84
C MET A 47 -1.93 3.88 -16.28
N LYS A 48 -2.10 5.20 -16.47
CA LYS A 48 -1.31 6.24 -15.79
C LYS A 48 -1.96 6.69 -14.49
N LYS A 49 -3.30 6.71 -14.42
CA LYS A 49 -4.05 6.89 -13.17
C LYS A 49 -3.98 5.60 -12.34
N GLY A 50 -2.91 5.48 -11.54
CA GLY A 50 -2.67 4.33 -10.67
C GLY A 50 -1.19 4.01 -10.41
N ARG A 51 -0.25 4.66 -11.12
CA ARG A 51 1.20 4.52 -10.84
C ARG A 51 1.77 5.62 -9.95
N THR A 52 1.05 6.72 -9.78
CA THR A 52 1.41 7.78 -8.83
C THR A 52 0.99 7.32 -7.44
N ARG A 53 1.94 7.23 -6.52
CA ARG A 53 1.63 6.96 -5.10
C ARG A 53 0.77 8.10 -4.56
N SER A 54 -0.10 7.78 -3.60
CA SER A 54 -0.92 8.78 -2.91
C SER A 54 0.00 9.84 -2.29
N GLU A 55 -0.42 11.11 -2.25
CA GLU A 55 0.29 12.18 -1.52
C GLU A 55 0.46 11.82 -0.03
N GLU A 56 -0.39 10.93 0.51
CA GLU A 56 -0.28 10.37 1.86
C GLU A 56 0.96 9.48 2.05
N ASP A 57 1.57 9.02 0.96
CA ASP A 57 2.83 8.28 0.95
C ASP A 57 4.06 9.19 0.87
N ASP A 58 3.89 10.51 0.86
CA ASP A 58 4.99 11.45 0.88
C ASP A 58 5.42 11.80 2.32
N CYS A 59 6.71 12.05 2.50
CA CYS A 59 7.21 12.55 3.77
C CYS A 59 6.67 13.97 4.00
N PRO A 60 6.00 14.27 5.13
CA PRO A 60 5.37 15.56 5.33
C PRO A 60 6.35 16.71 5.57
N ILE A 61 7.67 16.42 5.65
CA ILE A 61 8.73 17.41 5.89
C ILE A 61 9.42 17.78 4.58
N CYS A 62 9.86 16.79 3.80
CA CYS A 62 10.56 17.05 2.53
C CYS A 62 9.68 16.89 1.29
N GLN A 63 8.42 16.46 1.44
CA GLN A 63 7.46 16.24 0.36
C GLN A 63 7.97 15.28 -0.73
N LEU A 64 8.91 14.41 -0.37
CA LEU A 64 9.40 13.35 -1.25
C LEU A 64 8.65 12.05 -0.95
N PRO A 65 8.39 11.22 -1.97
CA PRO A 65 7.81 9.90 -1.79
C PRO A 65 8.59 9.07 -0.78
N LEU A 66 7.90 8.52 0.21
CA LEU A 66 8.51 7.60 1.17
C LEU A 66 8.93 6.33 0.43
N PRO A 67 10.13 5.78 0.68
CA PRO A 67 10.52 4.51 0.09
C PRO A 67 9.52 3.39 0.40
N LEU A 68 9.34 2.45 -0.53
CA LEU A 68 8.45 1.29 -0.31
C LEU A 68 8.94 0.40 0.84
N ASP A 69 10.26 0.33 1.01
CA ASP A 69 10.89 -0.34 2.15
C ASP A 69 10.54 0.38 3.46
N PHE A 70 9.75 -0.31 4.30
CA PHE A 70 9.28 0.19 5.58
C PHE A 70 10.40 0.53 6.58
N LYS A 71 11.61 0.01 6.36
CA LYS A 71 12.77 0.32 7.21
C LYS A 71 13.30 1.74 6.99
N GLN A 72 12.92 2.39 5.89
CA GLN A 72 13.45 3.71 5.51
C GLN A 72 12.60 4.88 6.00
N TRP A 73 11.55 4.61 6.76
CA TRP A 73 10.70 5.63 7.38
C TRP A 73 10.24 5.18 8.76
N MET A 74 9.79 6.13 9.58
CA MET A 74 9.25 5.87 10.90
C MET A 74 7.83 6.41 11.01
N PHE A 75 6.91 5.60 11.53
CA PHE A 75 5.59 6.08 11.93
C PHE A 75 5.69 6.87 13.24
N LYS A 76 5.09 8.07 13.26
CA LYS A 76 5.06 8.95 14.42
C LYS A 76 3.64 8.96 15.00
N ALA A 77 3.43 8.20 16.05
CA ALA A 77 2.13 8.09 16.72
C ALA A 77 1.59 9.41 17.29
N CYS A 78 2.45 10.40 17.56
CA CYS A 78 2.00 11.72 18.02
C CYS A 78 1.24 12.52 16.96
N CYS A 79 1.49 12.27 15.67
CA CYS A 79 0.85 12.95 14.55
C CYS A 79 0.19 12.02 13.52
N MET A 80 0.27 10.71 13.72
CA MET A 80 -0.16 9.67 12.76
C MET A 80 0.43 9.85 11.36
N ARG A 81 1.66 10.39 11.29
CA ARG A 81 2.39 10.59 10.02
C ARG A 81 3.60 9.68 9.93
N LYS A 82 3.94 9.29 8.71
CA LYS A 82 5.18 8.60 8.37
C LYS A 82 6.24 9.65 8.00
N VAL A 83 7.45 9.53 8.54
CA VAL A 83 8.55 10.47 8.26
C VAL A 83 9.75 9.69 7.77
N CYS A 84 10.39 10.13 6.68
CA CYS A 84 11.58 9.45 6.15
C CYS A 84 12.77 9.54 7.13
N ASN A 85 13.61 8.52 7.14
CA ASN A 85 14.79 8.48 8.01
C ASN A 85 15.75 9.65 7.75
N GLY A 86 15.81 10.14 6.52
CA GLY A 86 16.60 11.33 6.17
C GLY A 86 16.16 12.57 6.94
N CYS A 87 14.85 12.85 6.99
CA CYS A 87 14.31 14.00 7.75
C CYS A 87 14.48 13.80 9.26
N ILE A 88 14.33 12.57 9.75
CA ILE A 88 14.57 12.24 11.17
C ILE A 88 16.04 12.52 11.54
N LEU A 89 16.98 12.01 10.75
CA LEU A 89 18.41 12.20 10.96
C LEU A 89 18.82 13.67 10.86
N ALA A 90 18.30 14.39 9.86
CA ALA A 90 18.56 15.82 9.71
C ALA A 90 18.08 16.63 10.92
N SER A 91 16.93 16.26 11.49
CA SER A 91 16.40 16.90 12.70
C SER A 91 17.25 16.60 13.93
N GLN A 92 17.68 15.34 14.10
CA GLN A 92 18.56 14.93 15.19
C GLN A 92 19.91 15.65 15.15
N ARG A 93 20.51 15.84 13.96
CA ARG A 93 21.75 16.60 13.78
C ARG A 93 21.63 18.07 14.19
N ARG A 94 20.42 18.62 14.20
CA ARG A 94 20.11 19.98 14.69
C ARG A 94 19.76 20.00 16.18
N GLY A 95 19.95 18.90 16.89
CA GLY A 95 19.66 18.79 18.33
C GLY A 95 18.20 18.53 18.67
N MET A 96 17.33 18.27 17.69
CA MET A 96 15.91 17.99 17.93
C MET A 96 15.72 16.53 18.37
N ARG A 97 15.15 16.33 19.57
CA ARG A 97 14.80 15.00 20.11
C ARG A 97 13.30 14.69 20.04
N ASP A 98 12.47 15.70 19.85
CA ASP A 98 11.02 15.57 19.71
C ASP A 98 10.62 15.12 18.30
N CYS A 99 9.33 14.94 18.06
CA CYS A 99 8.83 14.63 16.72
C CYS A 99 9.23 15.71 15.70
N PRO A 100 9.94 15.35 14.61
CA PRO A 100 10.35 16.30 13.56
C PRO A 100 9.22 17.08 12.88
N PHE A 101 8.00 16.52 12.90
CA PHE A 101 6.84 17.12 12.25
C PHE A 101 6.04 18.02 13.21
N CYS A 102 5.53 17.46 14.31
CA CYS A 102 4.62 18.16 15.21
C CYS A 102 5.26 18.67 16.52
N ARG A 103 6.58 18.47 16.70
CA ARG A 103 7.36 18.86 17.89
C ARG A 103 6.87 18.29 19.22
N THR A 104 5.92 17.35 19.21
CA THR A 104 5.49 16.65 20.42
C THR A 104 6.63 15.79 20.95
N ALA A 105 6.85 15.86 22.26
CA ALA A 105 7.83 15.04 22.95
C ALA A 105 7.57 13.54 22.71
N THR A 106 8.66 12.78 22.56
CA THR A 106 8.57 11.33 22.38
C THR A 106 8.02 10.68 23.66
N PRO A 107 6.96 9.83 23.57
CA PRO A 107 6.43 9.15 24.74
C PRO A 107 7.50 8.25 25.35
N LYS A 108 7.63 8.29 26.68
CA LYS A 108 8.67 7.55 27.41
C LYS A 108 8.22 6.14 27.77
N THR A 109 6.91 5.91 27.82
CA THR A 109 6.32 4.63 28.22
C THR A 109 5.30 4.15 27.19
N HIS A 110 5.09 2.84 27.17
CA HIS A 110 4.05 2.21 26.34
C HIS A 110 2.64 2.71 26.68
N ASN A 111 2.35 2.95 27.97
CA ASN A 111 1.06 3.48 28.41
C ASN A 111 0.81 4.91 27.88
N GLN A 112 1.83 5.77 27.91
CA GLN A 112 1.73 7.13 27.34
C GLN A 112 1.49 7.08 25.83
N LEU A 113 2.22 6.21 25.13
CA LEU A 113 2.05 6.00 23.69
C LEU A 113 0.63 5.53 23.36
N LEU A 114 0.12 4.53 24.10
CA LEU A 114 -1.22 3.98 23.88
C LEU A 114 -2.32 5.00 24.21
N SER A 115 -2.18 5.75 25.30
CA SER A 115 -3.11 6.83 25.65
C SER A 115 -3.19 7.88 24.55
N MET A 116 -2.04 8.25 23.97
CA MET A 116 -1.97 9.20 22.85
C MET A 116 -2.67 8.66 21.59
N ILE A 117 -2.50 7.37 21.28
CA ILE A 117 -3.18 6.71 20.15
C ILE A 117 -4.69 6.70 20.40
N ARG A 118 -5.15 6.27 21.58
CA ARG A 118 -6.57 6.22 21.94
C ARG A 118 -7.23 7.58 21.83
N LYS A 119 -6.60 8.62 22.41
CA LYS A 119 -7.12 9.99 22.33
C LYS A 119 -7.37 10.46 20.89
N ARG A 120 -6.51 10.10 19.95
CA ARG A 120 -6.69 10.42 18.52
C ARG A 120 -7.76 9.56 17.85
N ALA A 121 -7.80 8.27 18.17
CA ALA A 121 -8.83 7.37 17.67
C ALA A 121 -10.23 7.79 18.13
N ASP A 122 -10.36 8.21 19.40
CA ASP A 122 -11.59 8.74 19.99
C ASP A 122 -12.01 10.06 19.34
N ALA A 123 -11.04 10.88 18.91
CA ALA A 123 -11.28 12.08 18.11
C ALA A 123 -11.61 11.79 16.63
N GLY A 124 -11.67 10.53 16.22
CA GLY A 124 -12.07 10.11 14.87
C GLY A 124 -10.95 10.13 13.83
N ASP A 125 -9.67 10.25 14.23
CA ASP A 125 -8.53 10.17 13.30
C ASP A 125 -8.47 8.76 12.66
N PRO A 126 -8.73 8.61 11.34
CA PRO A 126 -8.82 7.29 10.70
C PRO A 126 -7.53 6.46 10.85
N VAL A 127 -6.38 7.12 10.74
CA VAL A 127 -5.07 6.47 10.83
C VAL A 127 -4.81 6.03 12.28
N ALA A 128 -5.25 6.82 13.26
CA ALA A 128 -5.18 6.41 14.67
C ALA A 128 -6.07 5.20 14.98
N ILE A 129 -7.29 5.17 14.43
CA ILE A 129 -8.22 4.03 14.58
C ILE A 129 -7.57 2.75 14.03
N TRP A 130 -7.04 2.82 12.80
CA TRP A 130 -6.27 1.71 12.21
C TRP A 130 -5.09 1.30 13.10
N HIS A 131 -4.28 2.28 13.53
CA HIS A 131 -3.10 1.99 14.32
C HIS A 131 -3.45 1.38 15.69
N LEU A 132 -4.56 1.78 16.30
CA LEU A 132 -5.09 1.15 17.52
C LEU A 132 -5.50 -0.31 17.26
N GLY A 133 -6.20 -0.58 16.15
CA GLY A 133 -6.55 -1.94 15.74
C GLY A 133 -5.32 -2.83 15.54
N ALA A 134 -4.26 -2.28 14.94
CA ALA A 134 -2.98 -2.97 14.81
C ALA A 134 -2.36 -3.35 16.16
N LYS A 135 -2.50 -2.50 17.18
CA LYS A 135 -1.99 -2.77 18.54
C LYS A 135 -2.79 -3.83 19.29
N TYR A 136 -4.12 -3.88 19.10
CA TYR A 136 -4.93 -4.99 19.60
C TYR A 136 -4.61 -6.31 18.88
N ASN A 137 -4.37 -6.27 17.57
CA ASN A 137 -4.03 -7.48 16.82
C ASN A 137 -2.67 -8.08 17.20
N SER A 138 -1.69 -7.24 17.56
CA SER A 138 -0.37 -7.71 18.00
C SER A 138 -0.27 -8.00 19.50
N GLY A 139 -1.14 -7.41 20.32
CA GLY A 139 -0.99 -7.45 21.79
C GLY A 139 0.17 -6.59 22.28
N ASP A 140 0.39 -5.44 21.65
CA ASP A 140 1.52 -4.55 21.97
C ASP A 140 1.18 -3.55 23.09
N HIS A 141 2.22 -2.99 23.70
CA HIS A 141 2.12 -1.84 24.62
C HIS A 141 1.24 -2.10 25.85
N GLY A 142 1.21 -3.34 26.34
CA GLY A 142 0.42 -3.75 27.49
C GLY A 142 -1.05 -4.06 27.16
N LEU A 143 -1.40 -4.12 25.87
CA LEU A 143 -2.68 -4.68 25.44
C LEU A 143 -2.59 -6.20 25.35
N GLU A 144 -3.64 -6.87 25.79
CA GLU A 144 -3.86 -8.25 25.40
C GLU A 144 -4.24 -8.31 23.92
N LYS A 145 -3.83 -9.41 23.27
CA LYS A 145 -4.17 -9.65 21.88
C LYS A 145 -5.67 -9.91 21.76
N ASP A 146 -6.34 -9.07 20.99
CA ASP A 146 -7.78 -9.14 20.75
C ASP A 146 -8.04 -8.93 19.25
N THR A 147 -8.22 -10.04 18.54
CA THR A 147 -8.42 -10.03 17.09
C THR A 147 -9.81 -9.53 16.70
N THR A 148 -10.83 -9.79 17.52
CA THR A 148 -12.20 -9.35 17.26
C THR A 148 -12.27 -7.83 17.29
N ARG A 149 -11.74 -7.23 18.35
CA ARG A 149 -11.66 -5.78 18.47
C ARG A 149 -10.78 -5.14 17.40
N ALA A 150 -9.71 -5.82 16.98
CA ALA A 150 -8.88 -5.35 15.89
C ALA A 150 -9.66 -5.30 14.56
N VAL A 151 -10.49 -6.31 14.25
CA VAL A 151 -11.33 -6.35 13.04
C VAL A 151 -12.30 -5.17 13.04
N GLU A 152 -13.04 -4.95 14.14
CA GLU A 152 -13.98 -3.82 14.26
C GLU A 152 -13.31 -2.46 13.99
N LEU A 153 -12.11 -2.27 14.57
CA LEU A 153 -11.33 -1.04 14.35
C LEU A 153 -10.82 -0.93 12.91
N PHE A 154 -10.43 -2.04 12.27
CA PHE A 154 -10.02 -2.01 10.88
C PHE A 154 -11.19 -1.76 9.94
N GLU A 155 -12.36 -2.34 10.17
CA GLU A 155 -13.57 -2.06 9.37
C GLU A 155 -13.92 -0.58 9.42
N ARG A 156 -13.97 -0.01 10.63
CA ARG A 156 -14.22 1.43 10.80
C ARG A 156 -13.16 2.30 10.10
N ALA A 157 -11.88 1.95 10.20
CA ALA A 157 -10.82 2.70 9.52
C ALA A 157 -10.87 2.54 7.99
N ALA A 158 -11.29 1.37 7.50
CA ALA A 158 -11.48 1.09 6.09
C ALA A 158 -12.63 1.91 5.50
N GLU A 159 -13.77 2.00 6.21
CA GLU A 159 -14.89 2.88 5.84
C GLU A 159 -14.47 4.35 5.72
N LEU A 160 -13.51 4.78 6.54
CA LEU A 160 -12.92 6.12 6.52
C LEU A 160 -11.78 6.28 5.49
N GLY A 161 -11.54 5.27 4.65
CA GLY A 161 -10.60 5.35 3.52
C GLY A 161 -9.16 4.92 3.82
N VAL A 162 -8.86 4.34 4.99
CA VAL A 162 -7.49 3.89 5.31
C VAL A 162 -7.17 2.60 4.55
N LYS A 163 -6.25 2.69 3.59
CA LYS A 163 -5.82 1.55 2.76
C LYS A 163 -5.13 0.45 3.58
N GLU A 164 -4.35 0.79 4.60
CA GLU A 164 -3.69 -0.18 5.47
C GLU A 164 -4.69 -1.01 6.29
N ALA A 165 -5.89 -0.47 6.55
CA ALA A 165 -6.95 -1.20 7.25
C ALA A 165 -7.54 -2.29 6.36
N HIS A 166 -7.83 -1.97 5.09
CA HIS A 166 -8.26 -2.96 4.09
C HIS A 166 -7.22 -4.07 3.91
N TYR A 167 -5.93 -3.71 3.83
CA TYR A 167 -4.85 -4.70 3.75
C TYR A 167 -4.83 -5.62 4.97
N ASN A 168 -4.93 -5.07 6.19
CA ASN A 168 -4.93 -5.87 7.41
C ASN A 168 -6.14 -6.80 7.52
N LEU A 169 -7.33 -6.35 7.12
CA LEU A 169 -8.52 -7.21 7.02
C LEU A 169 -8.30 -8.35 6.04
N GLY A 170 -7.76 -8.07 4.84
CA GLY A 170 -7.42 -9.10 3.86
C GLY A 170 -6.43 -10.14 4.41
N VAL A 171 -5.41 -9.71 5.15
CA VAL A 171 -4.47 -10.61 5.82
C VAL A 171 -5.16 -11.46 6.89
N LEU A 172 -6.06 -10.89 7.69
CA LEU A 172 -6.81 -11.63 8.70
C LEU A 172 -7.76 -12.66 8.08
N HIS A 173 -8.49 -12.30 7.03
CA HIS A 173 -9.35 -13.24 6.29
C HIS A 173 -8.54 -14.36 5.64
N ALA A 174 -7.39 -14.05 5.03
CA ALA A 174 -6.52 -15.07 4.45
C ALA A 174 -5.99 -16.05 5.51
N ARG A 175 -5.66 -15.56 6.71
CA ARG A 175 -5.25 -16.43 7.83
C ARG A 175 -6.38 -17.27 8.37
N GLY A 176 -7.58 -16.70 8.56
CA GLY A 176 -8.77 -17.44 9.03
C GLY A 176 -9.24 -18.54 8.06
N THR A 177 -9.27 -18.23 6.75
CA THR A 177 -9.62 -19.20 5.69
C THR A 177 -8.53 -20.24 5.43
N GLY A 178 -7.27 -19.93 5.75
CA GLY A 178 -6.15 -20.86 5.69
C GLY A 178 -6.20 -21.93 6.79
N VAL A 179 -6.61 -21.56 8.01
CA VAL A 179 -6.75 -22.50 9.13
C VAL A 179 -7.87 -23.52 8.87
N GLU A 180 -9.01 -23.09 8.30
CA GLU A 180 -10.09 -24.03 7.93
C GLU A 180 -9.69 -24.99 6.80
N LYS A 181 -8.81 -24.58 5.87
CA LYS A 181 -8.32 -25.43 4.78
C LYS A 181 -7.39 -26.55 5.24
N ASP A 182 -6.63 -26.35 6.31
CA ASP A 182 -5.77 -27.39 6.86
C ASP A 182 -6.52 -28.31 7.85
N THR A 183 -7.54 -27.82 8.57
CA THR A 183 -8.38 -28.69 9.41
C THR A 183 -9.38 -29.54 8.61
N ALA A 184 -9.76 -29.12 7.40
CA ALA A 184 -10.63 -29.91 6.52
C ALA A 184 -9.89 -31.00 5.71
N LYS A 185 -8.55 -31.03 5.73
CA LYS A 185 -7.75 -32.05 5.02
C LYS A 185 -7.41 -33.28 5.87
N GLU A 186 -7.71 -33.29 7.16
CA GLU A 186 -7.34 -34.38 8.08
C GLU A 186 -8.54 -35.18 8.61
N SER A 187 -9.72 -35.05 8.00
CA SER A 187 -10.94 -35.76 8.45
C SER A 187 -11.83 -36.20 7.30
N GLY A 188 -11.33 -37.09 6.42
CA GLY A 188 -12.22 -37.66 5.41
C GLY A 188 -11.60 -38.42 4.24
N ILE A 189 -10.65 -39.32 4.45
CA ILE A 189 -10.43 -40.43 3.51
C ILE A 189 -10.46 -41.73 4.30
N THR A 190 -11.68 -42.18 4.61
CA THR A 190 -11.96 -43.57 4.94
C THR A 190 -12.59 -44.26 3.72
N ARG A 191 -11.85 -45.26 3.22
CA ARG A 191 -12.31 -46.45 2.48
C ARG A 191 -12.75 -46.23 1.02
N ARG A 192 -12.42 -47.10 0.06
CA ARG A 192 -11.96 -48.50 0.08
C ARG A 192 -11.36 -48.87 -1.30
N PRO A 193 -10.68 -50.03 -1.43
CA PRO A 193 -10.02 -50.46 -2.64
C PRO A 193 -10.99 -51.17 -3.60
N ARG A 194 -10.77 -50.98 -4.90
CA ARG A 194 -10.77 -52.02 -5.94
C ARG A 194 -10.01 -51.47 -7.15
#